data_AF-E7C7R9-F1
#
_entry.id   AF-E7C7R9-F1
#
_cell.length_a   1.000
_cell.length_b   1.000
_cell.length_c   1.000
_cell.angle_alpha   90.00
_cell.angle_beta   90.00
_cell.angle_gamma   90.00
#
_symmetry.space_group_name_H-M   'P 1'
#
loop_
_entity.id
_entity.type
_entity.pdbx_description
1 polymer ?
#
loop_
_entity_poly.entity_id
_entity_poly.type
_entity_poly.pdbx_seq_one_letter_code
_entity_poly.pdbx_strand_id
1 'polypeptide(L)'
;MILRFLLVGLLVFSFFSGCVSVVKKKPDFYDIEVNEFSSSIKSLLSDSSFLKDEILKINAKRPSIQRIITEADSFWLNGDVTRANLELERGLRVSKDESALYLRLAHIRLEQGLIKESKAFASRGLLNEGVSIWEALLLNVYSKLK
;
A
#
# COMPACT_ATOMS: atom_id res chain seq x y z
N MET A 1 -44.55 -28.92 -26.82
CA MET A 1 -43.60 -29.86 -26.17
C MET A 1 -42.14 -29.51 -26.48
N ILE A 2 -41.80 -29.18 -27.72
CA ILE A 2 -40.43 -28.88 -28.21
C ILE A 2 -39.76 -27.68 -27.50
N LEU A 3 -40.51 -26.62 -27.18
CA LEU A 3 -39.96 -25.42 -26.52
C LEU A 3 -39.47 -25.70 -25.08
N ARG A 4 -40.09 -26.64 -24.37
CA ARG A 4 -39.64 -27.07 -23.03
C ARG A 4 -38.34 -27.86 -23.10
N PHE A 5 -38.18 -28.72 -24.11
CA PHE A 5 -36.93 -29.45 -24.32
C PHE A 5 -35.78 -28.52 -24.74
N LEU A 6 -36.05 -27.48 -25.53
CA LEU A 6 -35.08 -26.44 -25.87
C LEU A 6 -34.61 -25.63 -24.65
N LEU A 7 -35.53 -25.22 -23.77
CA LEU A 7 -35.19 -24.49 -22.54
C LEU A 7 -34.38 -25.34 -21.56
N VAL A 8 -34.69 -26.63 -21.44
CA VAL A 8 -33.92 -27.57 -20.60
C VAL A 8 -32.52 -27.80 -21.19
N GLY A 9 -32.40 -27.93 -22.52
CA GLY A 9 -31.11 -28.04 -23.18
C GLY A 9 -30.21 -26.82 -22.97
N LEU A 10 -30.78 -25.61 -23.00
CA LEU A 10 -30.06 -24.35 -22.82
C LEU A 10 -29.57 -24.17 -21.36
N LEU A 11 -30.38 -24.60 -20.38
CA LEU A 11 -30.01 -24.60 -18.96
C LEU A 11 -28.89 -25.61 -18.64
N VAL A 12 -28.88 -26.78 -19.29
CA VAL A 12 -27.82 -27.79 -19.09
C VAL A 12 -26.48 -27.33 -19.72
N PHE A 13 -26.52 -26.61 -20.84
CA PHE A 13 -25.30 -26.08 -21.49
C PHE A 13 -24.60 -24.99 -20.65
N SER A 14 -25.36 -24.22 -19.86
CA SER A 14 -24.79 -23.19 -18.97
C SER A 14 -24.01 -23.75 -17.77
N PHE A 15 -24.19 -25.02 -17.40
CA PHE A 15 -23.43 -25.63 -16.29
C PHE A 15 -22.02 -26.09 -16.66
N PHE A 16 -21.71 -26.28 -17.96
CA PHE A 16 -20.39 -26.75 -18.40
C PHE A 16 -19.38 -25.64 -18.75
N SER A 17 -19.80 -24.37 -18.73
CA SER A 17 -18.94 -23.25 -19.16
C SER A 17 -18.15 -22.58 -18.02
N GLY A 18 -18.28 -23.06 -16.79
CA GLY A 18 -17.74 -22.42 -15.59
C GLY A 18 -16.46 -23.04 -15.05
N CYS A 19 -15.40 -23.16 -15.84
CA CYS A 19 -14.05 -23.42 -15.33
C CYS A 19 -12.99 -22.82 -16.27
N VAL A 20 -12.90 -21.49 -16.30
CA VAL A 20 -11.63 -20.86 -16.66
C VAL A 20 -10.69 -21.14 -15.51
N SER A 21 -9.82 -22.13 -15.66
CA SER A 21 -8.72 -22.35 -14.73
C SER A 21 -7.86 -21.09 -14.72
N VAL A 22 -7.89 -20.36 -13.60
CA VAL A 22 -6.87 -19.34 -13.33
C VAL A 22 -5.54 -20.07 -13.38
N VAL A 23 -4.70 -19.72 -14.36
CA VAL A 23 -3.33 -20.21 -14.44
C VAL A 23 -2.70 -19.95 -13.09
N LYS A 24 -2.43 -21.02 -12.33
CA LYS A 24 -1.66 -20.94 -11.10
C LYS A 24 -0.25 -20.50 -11.51
N LYS A 25 -0.04 -19.19 -11.59
CA LYS A 25 1.30 -18.61 -11.71
C LYS A 25 2.04 -19.14 -10.48
N LYS A 26 2.95 -20.09 -10.69
CA LYS A 26 3.85 -20.54 -9.63
C LYS A 26 4.46 -19.27 -9.03
N PRO A 27 4.52 -19.13 -7.70
CA PRO A 27 5.26 -18.03 -7.10
C PRO A 27 6.69 -18.15 -7.63
N ASP A 28 7.05 -17.21 -8.48
CA ASP A 28 8.42 -17.04 -8.93
C ASP A 28 9.14 -16.43 -7.74
N PHE A 29 9.80 -17.28 -6.96
CA PHE A 29 10.59 -16.84 -5.82
C PHE A 29 11.88 -16.22 -6.38
N TYR A 30 11.74 -14.97 -6.83
CA TYR A 30 12.78 -13.95 -6.97
C TYR A 30 14.15 -14.43 -7.47
N ASP A 31 14.34 -14.38 -8.80
CA ASP A 31 15.64 -14.04 -9.40
C ASP A 31 15.87 -12.52 -9.28
N ILE A 32 15.75 -11.93 -8.08
CA ILE A 32 16.26 -10.57 -7.89
C ILE A 32 17.77 -10.70 -7.81
N GLU A 33 18.47 -10.21 -8.83
CA GLU A 33 19.91 -10.08 -8.76
C GLU A 33 20.25 -9.24 -7.52
N VAL A 34 21.07 -9.78 -6.62
CA VAL A 34 21.45 -9.15 -5.34
C VAL A 34 21.92 -7.69 -5.52
N ASN A 35 22.51 -7.40 -6.69
CA ASN A 35 22.92 -6.06 -7.10
C ASN A 35 21.73 -5.09 -7.29
N GLU A 36 20.66 -5.54 -7.93
CA GLU A 36 19.43 -4.77 -8.12
C GLU A 36 18.82 -4.41 -6.76
N PHE A 37 18.65 -5.41 -5.87
CA PHE A 37 18.17 -5.16 -4.51
C PHE A 37 19.06 -4.16 -3.75
N SER A 38 20.38 -4.34 -3.77
CA SER A 38 21.31 -3.40 -3.12
C SER A 38 21.19 -1.98 -3.65
N SER A 39 20.99 -1.83 -4.96
CA SER A 39 20.79 -0.54 -5.61
C SER A 39 19.46 0.12 -5.22
N SER A 40 18.37 -0.67 -5.10
CA SER A 40 17.07 -0.19 -4.62
C SER A 40 17.14 0.29 -3.17
N ILE A 41 17.88 -0.42 -2.30
CA ILE A 41 18.09 0.02 -0.92
C ILE A 41 18.86 1.34 -0.85
N LYS A 42 19.90 1.53 -1.67
CA LYS A 42 20.60 2.82 -1.74
C LYS A 42 19.65 3.94 -2.17
N SER A 43 18.83 3.68 -3.18
CA SER A 43 17.86 4.64 -3.71
C SER A 43 16.81 5.03 -2.67
N LEU A 44 16.31 4.08 -1.89
CA LEU A 44 15.40 4.35 -0.74
C LEU A 44 15.97 5.38 0.25
N LEU A 45 17.29 5.39 0.44
CA LEU A 45 17.97 6.27 1.40
C LEU A 45 18.33 7.64 0.81
N SER A 46 18.53 7.73 -0.51
CA SER A 46 19.04 8.94 -1.16
C SER A 46 18.01 9.68 -2.02
N ASP A 47 16.94 9.02 -2.43
CA ASP A 47 15.92 9.55 -3.33
C ASP A 47 14.55 9.58 -2.67
N SER A 48 14.12 10.78 -2.29
CA SER A 48 12.82 10.99 -1.66
C SER A 48 11.65 10.65 -2.59
N SER A 49 11.81 10.85 -3.91
CA SER A 49 10.75 10.53 -4.87
C SER A 49 10.54 9.02 -4.99
N PHE A 50 11.64 8.27 -5.07
CA PHE A 50 11.59 6.81 -5.05
C PHE A 50 10.97 6.27 -3.75
N LEU A 51 11.36 6.82 -2.59
CA LEU A 51 10.77 6.43 -1.32
C LEU A 51 9.26 6.70 -1.26
N LYS A 52 8.81 7.81 -1.84
CA LYS A 52 7.38 8.14 -1.95
C LYS A 52 6.63 7.11 -2.79
N ASP A 53 7.17 6.72 -3.93
CA ASP A 53 6.58 5.71 -4.81
C ASP A 53 6.44 4.35 -4.12
N GLU A 54 7.44 3.95 -3.34
CA GLU A 54 7.37 2.72 -2.54
C GLU A 54 6.30 2.79 -1.44
N ILE A 55 6.09 3.96 -0.84
CA ILE A 55 5.06 4.18 0.18
C ILE A 55 3.65 4.12 -0.41
N LEU A 56 3.45 4.70 -1.61
CA LEU A 56 2.14 4.70 -2.28
C LEU A 56 1.67 3.29 -2.65
N LYS A 57 2.58 2.31 -2.76
CA LYS A 57 2.25 0.90 -2.97
C LYS A 57 1.72 0.20 -1.71
N ILE A 58 1.90 0.79 -0.53
CA ILE A 58 1.46 0.18 0.74
C ILE A 58 -0.03 0.42 0.94
N ASN A 59 -0.78 -0.67 1.01
CA ASN A 59 -2.20 -0.68 1.33
C ASN A 59 -2.41 -0.78 2.85
N ALA A 60 -3.51 -0.21 3.34
CA ALA A 60 -4.01 -0.48 4.68
C ALA A 60 -4.61 -1.88 4.78
N LYS A 61 -4.60 -2.44 5.99
CA LYS A 61 -5.22 -3.74 6.29
C LYS A 61 -6.74 -3.65 6.25
N ARG A 62 -7.30 -2.53 6.72
CA ARG A 62 -8.75 -2.29 6.79
C ARG A 62 -9.25 -1.55 5.55
N PRO A 63 -10.31 -2.02 4.87
CA PRO A 63 -10.88 -1.34 3.71
C PRO A 63 -11.34 0.10 3.97
N SER A 64 -11.87 0.38 5.16
CA SER A 64 -12.29 1.73 5.56
C SER A 64 -11.12 2.70 5.64
N ILE A 65 -9.96 2.25 6.11
CA ILE A 65 -8.73 3.03 6.16
C ILE A 65 -8.12 3.15 4.78
N GLN A 66 -8.19 2.08 3.97
CA GLN A 66 -7.72 2.13 2.58
C GLN A 66 -8.43 3.23 1.78
N ARG A 67 -9.74 3.40 1.97
CA ARG A 67 -10.48 4.50 1.33
C ARG A 67 -9.93 5.88 1.71
N ILE A 68 -9.66 6.11 2.99
CA ILE A 68 -9.07 7.36 3.50
C ILE A 68 -7.69 7.58 2.89
N ILE A 69 -6.88 6.52 2.84
CA ILE A 69 -5.55 6.54 2.22
C ILE A 69 -5.63 6.90 0.74
N THR A 70 -6.51 6.27 -0.04
CA THR A 70 -6.66 6.57 -1.47
C THR A 70 -7.06 8.03 -1.70
N GLU A 71 -7.92 8.59 -0.84
CA GLU A 71 -8.30 10.00 -0.90
C GLU A 71 -7.13 10.92 -0.55
N ALA A 72 -6.40 10.62 0.53
CA ALA A 72 -5.20 11.37 0.91
C ALA A 72 -4.10 11.33 -0.16
N ASP A 73 -3.84 10.15 -0.73
CA ASP A 73 -2.86 9.96 -1.80
C ASP A 73 -3.24 10.79 -3.04
N SER A 74 -4.53 10.90 -3.35
CA SER A 74 -5.01 11.74 -4.45
C SER A 74 -4.70 13.23 -4.21
N PHE A 75 -4.91 13.73 -2.99
CA PHE A 75 -4.54 15.11 -2.63
C PHE A 75 -3.02 15.29 -2.68
N TRP A 76 -2.27 14.31 -2.17
CA TRP A 76 -0.82 14.39 -2.08
C TRP A 76 -0.15 14.41 -3.46
N LEU A 77 -0.61 13.56 -4.38
CA LEU A 77 -0.14 13.53 -5.77
C LEU A 77 -0.48 14.81 -6.53
N ASN A 78 -1.57 15.48 -6.18
CA ASN A 78 -1.95 16.77 -6.74
C ASN A 78 -1.25 17.97 -6.07
N GLY A 79 -0.34 17.73 -5.11
CA GLY A 79 0.39 18.77 -4.40
C GLY A 79 -0.38 19.44 -3.25
N ASP A 80 -1.62 19.00 -2.96
CA ASP A 80 -2.39 19.49 -1.81
C ASP A 80 -2.01 18.73 -0.53
N VAL A 81 -0.79 18.99 -0.06
CA VAL A 81 -0.19 18.35 1.11
C VAL A 81 -1.01 18.62 2.38
N THR A 82 -1.66 19.78 2.48
CA THR A 82 -2.49 20.16 3.63
C THR A 82 -3.71 19.25 3.75
N ARG A 83 -4.46 19.04 2.66
CA ARG A 83 -5.61 18.12 2.69
C ARG A 83 -5.20 16.68 2.86
N ALA A 84 -4.12 16.25 2.18
CA ALA A 84 -3.58 14.91 2.37
C ALA A 84 -3.28 14.64 3.85
N ASN A 85 -2.63 15.59 4.53
CA ASN A 85 -2.33 15.49 5.95
C ASN A 85 -3.59 15.38 6.83
N LEU A 86 -4.59 16.23 6.58
CA LEU A 86 -5.84 16.23 7.35
C LEU A 86 -6.58 14.88 7.24
N GLU A 87 -6.64 14.30 6.04
CA GLU A 87 -7.26 12.99 5.82
C GLU A 87 -6.48 11.87 6.49
N LEU A 88 -5.15 11.89 6.44
CA LEU A 88 -4.34 10.87 7.13
C LEU A 88 -4.47 10.95 8.65
N GLU A 89 -4.49 12.15 9.23
CA GLU A 89 -4.74 12.35 10.66
C GLU A 89 -6.15 11.92 11.05
N ARG A 90 -7.14 12.12 10.17
CA ARG A 90 -8.48 11.53 10.33
C ARG A 90 -8.41 10.01 10.34
N GLY A 91 -7.63 9.41 9.45
CA GLY A 91 -7.34 7.97 9.45
C GLY A 91 -6.83 7.50 10.82
N LEU A 92 -5.88 8.22 11.41
CA LEU A 92 -5.32 7.90 12.74
C LEU A 92 -6.34 8.04 13.88
N ARG A 93 -7.35 8.89 13.75
CA ARG A 93 -8.46 8.96 14.71
C ARG A 93 -9.38 7.73 14.62
N VAL A 94 -9.49 7.12 13.44
CA VAL A 94 -10.29 5.90 13.21
C VAL A 94 -9.53 4.65 13.64
N SER A 95 -8.25 4.55 13.29
CA SER A 95 -7.41 3.39 13.60
C SER A 95 -5.96 3.82 13.80
N LYS A 96 -5.39 3.45 14.95
CA LYS A 96 -4.00 3.74 15.34
C LYS A 96 -3.05 2.58 15.03
N ASP A 97 -3.57 1.47 14.50
CA ASP A 97 -2.87 0.20 14.26
C ASP A 97 -2.59 -0.05 12.76
N GLU A 98 -2.52 1.01 11.96
CA GLU A 98 -2.29 0.96 10.50
C GLU A 98 -0.98 1.66 10.12
N SER A 99 0.09 0.88 9.88
CA SER A 99 1.42 1.38 9.47
C SER A 99 1.38 2.22 8.20
N ALA A 100 0.50 1.88 7.27
CA ALA A 100 0.30 2.61 6.02
C ALA A 100 -0.01 4.10 6.22
N LEU A 101 -0.72 4.47 7.29
CA LEU A 101 -1.00 5.86 7.66
C LEU A 101 0.26 6.56 8.19
N TYR A 102 1.01 5.88 9.07
CA TYR A 102 2.23 6.40 9.66
C TYR A 102 3.33 6.62 8.62
N LEU A 103 3.46 5.74 7.63
CA LEU A 103 4.40 5.90 6.51
C LEU A 103 4.16 7.20 5.74
N ARG A 104 2.90 7.44 5.34
CA ARG A 104 2.52 8.64 4.58
C ARG A 104 2.71 9.90 5.39
N LEU A 105 2.31 9.90 6.67
CA LEU A 105 2.53 11.04 7.57
C LEU A 105 4.01 11.30 7.81
N ALA A 106 4.83 10.26 7.97
CA ALA A 106 6.28 10.41 8.11
C ALA A 106 6.89 11.05 6.85
N HIS A 107 6.48 10.61 5.66
CA HIS A 107 6.96 11.19 4.40
C HIS A 107 6.50 12.63 4.18
N ILE A 108 5.21 12.93 4.41
CA ILE A 108 4.67 14.28 4.27
C ILE A 108 5.38 15.25 5.22
N ARG A 109 5.63 14.85 6.47
CA ARG A 109 6.39 15.68 7.41
C ARG A 109 7.83 15.90 6.96
N LEU A 110 8.45 14.90 6.34
CA LEU A 110 9.77 15.05 5.74
C LEU A 110 9.75 16.08 4.60
N GLU A 111 8.80 15.99 3.66
CA GLU A 111 8.63 16.95 2.56
C GLU A 111 8.42 18.40 3.07
N GLN A 112 7.79 18.55 4.23
CA GLN A 112 7.56 19.85 4.89
C GLN A 112 8.78 20.37 5.67
N GLY A 113 9.88 19.62 5.75
CA GLY A 113 11.06 19.96 6.56
C GLY A 113 10.87 19.71 8.08
N LEU A 114 9.79 19.04 8.48
CA LEU A 114 9.44 18.72 9.86
C LEU A 114 10.06 17.38 10.28
N ILE A 115 11.40 17.36 10.39
CA ILE A 115 12.19 16.14 10.57
C ILE A 115 11.87 15.42 11.90
N LYS A 116 11.62 16.16 12.98
CA LYS A 116 11.31 15.57 14.29
C LYS A 116 9.97 14.85 14.25
N GLU A 117 8.97 15.46 13.64
CA GLU A 117 7.63 14.92 13.46
C GLU A 117 7.66 13.70 12.53
N SER A 118 8.43 13.77 11.44
CA SER A 118 8.65 12.64 10.54
C SER A 118 9.18 11.42 11.29
N LYS A 119 10.25 11.60 12.08
CA LYS A 119 10.82 10.55 12.95
C LYS A 119 9.83 10.03 13.98
N ALA A 120 9.01 10.90 14.57
CA ALA A 120 8.02 10.53 15.56
C ALA A 120 6.91 9.65 14.98
N PHE A 121 6.37 10.01 13.81
CA PHE A 121 5.38 9.18 13.11
C PHE A 121 5.96 7.83 12.70
N ALA A 122 7.19 7.82 12.15
CA ALA A 122 7.85 6.57 11.76
C ALA A 122 8.05 5.64 12.96
N SER A 123 8.54 6.18 14.08
CA SER A 123 8.74 5.42 15.32
C SER A 123 7.43 4.87 15.86
N ARG A 124 6.34 5.66 15.80
CA ARG A 124 5.02 5.18 16.23
C ARG A 124 4.47 4.10 15.33
N GLY A 125 4.68 4.19 14.01
CA GLY A 125 4.27 3.18 13.04
C GLY A 125 4.97 1.84 13.26
N LEU A 126 6.24 1.85 13.66
CA LEU A 126 7.02 0.64 13.98
C LEU A 126 6.47 -0.13 15.20
N LEU A 127 5.68 0.52 16.06
CA LEU A 127 5.04 -0.11 17.22
C LEU A 127 3.72 -0.81 16.86
N ASN A 128 3.24 -0.71 15.63
CA ASN A 128 1.99 -1.36 15.24
C ASN A 128 2.17 -2.88 15.12
N GLU A 129 1.17 -3.64 15.54
CA GLU A 129 1.20 -5.09 15.42
C GLU A 129 1.04 -5.52 13.96
N GLY A 130 1.83 -6.53 13.57
CA GLY A 130 1.78 -7.11 12.22
C GLY A 130 2.23 -6.15 11.11
N VAL A 131 3.12 -5.21 11.41
CA VAL A 131 3.85 -4.45 10.39
C VAL A 131 4.68 -5.43 9.55
N SER A 132 4.54 -5.39 8.23
CA SER A 132 5.34 -6.24 7.36
C SER A 132 6.82 -5.83 7.38
N ILE A 133 7.70 -6.75 6.98
CA ILE A 133 9.14 -6.48 6.89
C ILE A 133 9.42 -5.29 5.97
N TRP A 134 8.67 -5.17 4.87
CA TRP A 134 8.83 -4.07 3.93
C TRP A 134 8.39 -2.72 4.53
N GLU A 135 7.22 -2.67 5.18
CA GLU A 135 6.78 -1.46 5.88
C GLU A 135 7.75 -1.06 7.00
N ALA A 136 8.27 -2.03 7.76
CA ALA A 136 9.27 -1.78 8.79
C ALA A 136 10.56 -1.21 8.19
N LEU A 137 11.02 -1.73 7.04
CA LEU A 137 12.17 -1.19 6.33
C LEU A 137 11.94 0.27 5.92
N LEU A 138 10.80 0.57 5.28
CA LEU A 138 10.44 1.92 4.86
C LEU A 138 10.34 2.89 6.05
N LEU A 139 9.73 2.47 7.16
CA LEU A 139 9.65 3.28 8.39
C LEU A 139 11.05 3.56 8.97
N ASN A 140 11.96 2.60 8.94
CA ASN A 140 13.32 2.76 9.47
C ASN A 140 14.18 3.75 8.67
N VAL A 141 13.86 4.01 7.40
CA VAL A 141 14.54 5.05 6.61
C VAL A 141 14.47 6.40 7.33
N TYR A 142 13.31 6.75 7.88
CA TYR A 142 13.09 8.00 8.59
C TYR A 142 13.89 8.12 9.89
N SER A 143 14.13 7.00 10.58
CA SER A 143 14.94 6.96 11.79
C SER A 143 16.42 7.27 11.55
N LYS A 144 16.89 7.16 10.30
CA LYS A 144 18.29 7.43 9.90
C LYS A 144 18.53 8.84 9.36
N LEU A 145 17.48 9.65 9.19
CA LEU A 145 17.61 11.04 8.77
C LEU A 145 18.45 11.81 9.79
N LYS A 146 19.40 12.64 9.32
CA LYS A 146 20.20 13.51 10.19
C LYS A 146 19.51 14.84 10.36
#